data_AF-A0A2M6Z152-F1
#
_entry.id   AF-A0A2M6Z152-F1
#
_cell.length_a   1.000
_cell.length_b   1.000
_cell.length_c   1.000
_cell.angle_alpha   90.00
_cell.angle_beta   90.00
_cell.angle_gamma   90.00
#
_symmetry.space_group_name_H-M   'P 1'
#
loop_
_entity.id
_entity.type
_entity.pdbx_description
1 polymer ?
#
loop_
_entity_poly.entity_id
_entity_poly.type
_entity_poly.pdbx_seq_one_letter_code
_entity_poly.pdbx_strand_id
1 'polypeptide(L)'
;LMAVLLQSLSARLGLVSGRDLAQACRDRYPREVNAALWVLCEVAIGACDLAEVIGSAIGLQLLFGLPLMYGVLLTALDTFLILFLHQAGIRKMEAFIIVLVGTIGGCFLLEIVLSR
;
A
#
# COMPACT_ATOMS: atom_id res chain seq x y z
N LEU A 1 -14.91 10.12 1.80
CA LEU A 1 -14.94 11.52 1.32
C LEU A 1 -13.68 12.30 1.72
N MET A 2 -13.31 12.38 3.00
CA MET A 2 -12.10 13.11 3.44
C MET A 2 -10.81 12.59 2.77
N ALA A 3 -10.60 11.27 2.73
CA ALA A 3 -9.43 10.67 2.07
C ALA A 3 -9.34 11.05 0.57
N VAL A 4 -10.46 11.01 -0.15
CA VAL A 4 -10.53 11.40 -1.57
C VAL A 4 -10.18 12.88 -1.74
N LEU A 5 -10.67 13.74 -0.85
CA LEU A 5 -10.34 15.16 -0.86
C LEU A 5 -8.82 15.35 -0.66
N LEU A 6 -8.23 14.73 0.36
CA LEU A 6 -6.79 14.85 0.63
C LEU A 6 -5.93 14.27 -0.52
N GLN A 7 -6.26 13.09 -1.04
CA GLN A 7 -5.55 12.49 -2.18
C GLN A 7 -5.64 13.36 -3.44
N SER A 8 -6.81 13.95 -3.71
CA SER A 8 -6.99 14.84 -4.87
C SER A 8 -6.16 16.13 -4.73
N LEU A 9 -6.03 16.69 -3.53
CA LEU A 9 -5.17 17.84 -3.27
C LEU A 9 -3.69 17.48 -3.43
N SER A 10 -3.26 16.34 -2.89
CA SER A 10 -1.87 15.85 -3.05
C SER A 10 -1.53 15.58 -4.53
N ALA A 11 -2.45 14.99 -5.29
CA ALA A 11 -2.26 14.78 -6.72
C ALA A 11 -2.18 16.10 -7.50
N ARG A 12 -3.06 17.07 -7.18
CA ARG A 12 -3.01 18.42 -7.79
C ARG A 12 -1.73 19.16 -7.46
N LEU A 13 -1.23 19.04 -6.23
CA LEU A 13 0.06 19.61 -5.85
C LEU A 13 1.18 19.04 -6.74
N GLY A 14 1.24 17.71 -6.89
CA GLY A 14 2.21 17.04 -7.75
C GLY A 14 2.13 17.49 -9.21
N LEU A 15 0.92 17.61 -9.76
CA LEU A 15 0.70 18.03 -11.15
C LEU A 15 1.05 19.50 -11.41
N VAL A 16 0.70 20.41 -10.49
CA VAL A 16 0.89 21.86 -10.70
C VAL A 16 2.30 22.31 -10.34
N SER A 17 2.84 21.82 -9.23
CA SER A 17 4.16 22.25 -8.74
C SER A 17 5.31 21.43 -9.32
N GLY A 18 5.02 20.25 -9.91
CA GLY A 18 6.04 19.30 -10.37
C GLY A 18 6.88 18.69 -9.24
N ARG A 19 6.46 18.88 -7.98
CA ARG A 19 7.17 18.43 -6.78
C ARG A 19 6.31 17.46 -5.98
N ASP A 20 6.95 16.52 -5.32
CA ASP A 20 6.26 15.68 -4.33
C ASP A 20 5.95 16.46 -3.04
N LEU A 21 5.02 15.94 -2.24
CA LEU A 21 4.61 16.58 -0.98
C LEU A 21 5.79 16.75 -0.01
N ALA A 22 6.71 15.78 0.01
CA ALA A 22 7.85 15.80 0.92
C ALA A 22 8.85 16.91 0.54
N GLN A 23 9.08 17.15 -0.75
CA GLN A 23 9.85 18.26 -1.29
C GLN A 23 9.21 19.61 -0.93
N ALA A 24 7.90 19.74 -1.13
CA ALA A 24 7.17 20.97 -0.78
C ALA A 24 7.23 21.27 0.73
N CYS A 25 7.11 20.25 1.59
CA CYS A 25 7.31 20.39 3.03
C CYS A 25 8.76 20.78 3.35
N ARG A 26 9.73 20.14 2.69
CA ARG A 26 11.16 20.39 2.93
C ARG A 26 11.55 21.84 2.65
N ASP A 27 10.99 22.44 1.60
CA ASP A 27 11.27 23.82 1.22
C ASP A 27 10.61 24.86 2.14
N ARG A 28 9.51 24.47 2.82
CA ARG A 28 8.71 25.41 3.64
C ARG A 28 9.05 25.37 5.13
N TYR A 29 9.46 24.22 5.66
CA TYR A 29 9.68 24.02 7.09
C TYR A 29 11.16 24.06 7.49
N PRO A 30 11.48 24.44 8.73
CA PRO A 30 12.83 24.35 9.26
C PRO A 30 13.30 22.88 9.36
N ARG A 31 14.63 22.69 9.39
CA ARG A 31 15.28 21.36 9.34
C ARG A 31 14.80 20.39 10.42
N GLU A 32 14.53 20.88 11.63
CA GLU A 32 14.06 20.08 12.76
C GLU A 32 12.67 19.46 12.49
N VAL A 33 11.74 20.26 11.97
CA VAL A 33 10.37 19.82 11.66
C VAL A 33 10.39 18.82 10.50
N ASN A 34 11.22 19.04 9.49
CA ASN A 34 11.38 18.09 8.39
C ASN A 34 11.94 16.75 8.85
N ALA A 35 12.88 16.74 9.79
CA ALA A 35 13.40 15.51 10.37
C ALA A 35 12.29 14.75 11.15
N ALA A 36 11.49 15.46 11.94
CA ALA A 36 10.36 14.87 12.64
C ALA A 36 9.30 14.29 11.67
N LEU A 37 8.94 15.02 10.61
CA LEU A 37 8.02 14.55 9.57
C LEU A 37 8.55 13.30 8.87
N TRP A 38 9.85 13.25 8.57
CA TRP A 38 10.47 12.09 7.96
C TRP A 38 10.39 10.86 8.86
N VAL A 39 10.72 10.99 10.15
CA VAL A 39 10.61 9.88 11.12
C VAL A 39 9.16 9.39 11.24
N LEU A 40 8.18 10.29 11.30
CA LEU A 40 6.77 9.91 11.38
C LEU A 40 6.31 9.15 10.13
N CYS A 41 6.72 9.58 8.94
CA CYS A 41 6.42 8.87 7.70
C CYS A 41 7.07 7.48 7.67
N GLU A 42 8.34 7.37 8.09
CA GLU A 42 9.05 6.08 8.13
C GLU A 42 8.35 5.09 9.06
N VAL A 43 7.96 5.53 10.26
CA VAL A 43 7.21 4.71 11.23
C VAL A 43 5.85 4.31 10.67
N ALA A 44 5.14 5.22 9.99
CA ALA A 44 3.83 4.93 9.41
C ALA A 44 3.92 3.88 8.29
N ILE A 45 4.93 3.98 7.42
CA ILE A 45 5.15 3.02 6.33
C ILE A 45 5.54 1.66 6.91
N GLY A 46 6.44 1.62 7.90
CA GLY A 46 6.83 0.37 8.56
C GLY A 46 5.66 -0.31 9.29
N ALA A 47 4.76 0.46 9.91
CA ALA A 47 3.55 -0.08 10.52
C ALA A 47 2.57 -0.67 9.49
N CYS A 48 2.46 -0.05 8.31
CA CYS A 48 1.63 -0.56 7.21
C CYS A 48 2.19 -1.87 6.65
N ASP A 49 3.50 -1.93 6.39
CA ASP A 49 4.20 -3.12 5.90
C ASP A 49 4.07 -4.30 6.88
N LEU A 50 4.22 -4.03 8.19
CA LEU A 50 4.01 -5.04 9.23
C LEU A 50 2.59 -5.64 9.20
N ALA A 51 1.56 -4.82 8.99
CA ALA A 51 0.18 -5.30 8.90
C ALA A 51 -0.03 -6.20 7.67
N GLU A 52 0.60 -5.87 6.54
CA GLU A 52 0.53 -6.63 5.29
C GLU A 52 1.22 -8.01 5.41
N VAL A 53 2.40 -8.05 6.02
CA VAL A 53 3.15 -9.30 6.28
C VAL A 53 2.34 -10.22 7.21
N ILE A 54 1.81 -9.68 8.32
CA ILE A 54 1.02 -10.48 9.27
C ILE A 54 -0.28 -10.98 8.62
N GLY A 55 -0.99 -10.11 7.89
CA GLY A 55 -2.23 -10.47 7.21
C GLY A 55 -2.03 -11.58 6.18
N SER A 56 -0.97 -11.48 5.37
CA SER A 56 -0.61 -12.48 4.37
C SER A 56 -0.19 -13.81 5.00
N ALA A 57 0.62 -13.78 6.06
CA ALA A 57 1.04 -14.99 6.76
C ALA A 57 -0.14 -15.75 7.40
N ILE A 58 -1.07 -15.03 8.03
CA ILE A 58 -2.30 -15.63 8.60
C ILE A 58 -3.22 -16.14 7.48
N GLY A 59 -3.37 -15.38 6.38
CA GLY A 59 -4.16 -15.80 5.23
C GLY A 59 -3.64 -17.11 4.62
N LEU A 60 -2.33 -17.24 4.45
CA LEU A 60 -1.70 -18.47 3.96
C LEU A 60 -1.86 -19.64 4.95
N GLN A 61 -1.78 -19.36 6.26
CA GLN A 61 -2.02 -20.38 7.28
C GLN A 61 -3.46 -20.89 7.24
N LEU A 62 -4.45 -20.01 7.08
CA LEU A 62 -5.85 -20.40 7.00
C LEU A 62 -6.20 -21.12 5.70
N LEU A 63 -5.63 -20.71 4.57
CA LEU A 63 -5.94 -21.26 3.26
C LEU A 63 -5.23 -22.61 2.99
N PHE A 64 -3.97 -22.73 3.39
CA PHE A 64 -3.12 -23.89 3.07
C PHE A 64 -2.67 -24.69 4.29
N GLY A 65 -3.00 -24.25 5.51
CA GLY A 65 -2.55 -24.91 6.75
C GLY A 65 -1.05 -24.77 7.02
N LEU A 66 -0.35 -23.86 6.34
CA LEU A 66 1.10 -23.71 6.44
C LEU A 66 1.51 -23.07 7.78
N PRO A 67 2.67 -23.44 8.35
CA PRO A 67 3.21 -22.76 9.51
C PRO A 67 3.53 -21.28 9.20
N LEU A 68 3.29 -20.39 10.17
CA LEU A 68 3.53 -18.95 10.04
C LEU A 68 4.92 -18.59 9.52
N MET A 69 5.94 -19.35 9.93
CA MET A 69 7.33 -19.14 9.49
C MET A 69 7.47 -19.20 7.96
N TYR A 70 6.80 -20.15 7.32
CA TYR A 70 6.82 -20.27 5.86
C TYR A 70 5.96 -19.21 5.18
N GLY A 71 4.85 -18.80 5.82
CA GLY A 71 4.04 -17.67 5.37
C GLY A 71 4.83 -16.36 5.28
N VAL A 72 5.59 -16.04 6.34
CA VAL A 72 6.46 -14.85 6.38
C VAL A 72 7.62 -14.94 5.39
N LEU A 73 8.16 -16.15 5.17
CA LEU A 73 9.22 -16.33 4.16
C LEU A 73 8.68 -16.08 2.74
N LEU A 74 7.44 -16.50 2.47
CA LEU A 74 6.77 -16.27 1.19
C LEU A 74 6.44 -14.80 0.95
N THR A 75 6.11 -14.02 1.99
CA THR A 75 5.86 -12.57 1.83
C THR A 75 7.09 -11.80 1.34
N ALA A 76 8.31 -12.31 1.57
CA ALA A 76 9.51 -11.72 0.98
C ALA A 76 9.54 -11.83 -0.56
N LEU A 77 8.84 -12.81 -1.15
CA LEU A 77 8.70 -12.91 -2.59
C LEU A 77 7.82 -11.79 -3.17
N ASP A 78 6.96 -11.17 -2.36
CA ASP A 78 6.06 -10.12 -2.82
C ASP A 78 6.83 -8.84 -3.21
N THR A 79 7.90 -8.51 -2.48
CA THR A 79 8.81 -7.41 -2.88
C THR A 79 9.42 -7.64 -4.26
N PHE A 80 9.81 -8.89 -4.56
CA PHE A 80 10.33 -9.26 -5.88
C PHE A 80 9.23 -9.23 -6.94
N LEU A 81 8.00 -9.64 -6.60
CA LEU A 81 6.85 -9.57 -7.48
C LEU A 81 6.55 -8.13 -7.89
N ILE A 82 6.49 -7.20 -6.94
CA ILE A 82 6.28 -5.77 -7.21
C ILE A 82 7.42 -5.21 -8.05
N LEU A 83 8.68 -5.54 -7.75
CA LEU A 83 9.83 -5.08 -8.53
C LEU A 83 9.76 -5.56 -9.99
N PHE A 84 9.34 -6.81 -10.20
CA PHE A 84 9.14 -7.38 -11.54
C PHE A 84 7.98 -6.70 -12.27
N LEU A 85 6.85 -6.46 -11.60
CA LEU A 85 5.70 -5.75 -12.16
C LEU A 85 6.04 -4.29 -12.53
N HIS A 86 6.87 -3.64 -11.72
CA HIS A 86 7.31 -2.27 -11.98
C HIS A 86 8.10 -2.19 -13.30
N GLN A 87 8.99 -3.15 -13.56
CA GLN A 87 9.72 -3.24 -14.84
C GLN A 87 8.79 -3.54 -16.03
N ALA A 88 7.68 -4.22 -15.80
CA ALA A 88 6.72 -4.57 -16.85
C ALA A 88 5.83 -3.40 -17.32
N GLY A 89 5.91 -2.25 -16.63
CA GLY A 89 5.27 -0.98 -17.00
C GLY A 89 4.05 -0.60 -16.16
N ILE A 90 3.83 0.72 -16.01
CA ILE A 90 2.79 1.31 -15.14
C ILE A 90 1.38 0.77 -15.41
N ARG A 91 1.03 0.56 -16.68
CA ARG A 91 -0.31 0.05 -17.07
C ARG A 91 -0.59 -1.34 -16.50
N LYS A 92 0.42 -2.21 -16.41
CA LYS A 92 0.27 -3.56 -15.86
C LYS A 92 0.17 -3.53 -14.34
N MET A 93 0.95 -2.65 -13.70
CA MET A 93 0.87 -2.41 -12.26
C MET A 93 -0.51 -1.92 -11.84
N GLU A 94 -1.09 -0.96 -12.57
CA GLU A 94 -2.44 -0.45 -12.30
C GLU A 94 -3.50 -1.54 -12.47
N ALA A 95 -3.45 -2.32 -13.56
CA ALA A 95 -4.38 -3.41 -13.79
C ALA A 95 -4.31 -4.48 -12.68
N PHE A 96 -3.11 -4.80 -12.19
CA PHE A 96 -2.92 -5.74 -11.08
C PHE A 96 -3.59 -5.26 -9.79
N ILE A 97 -3.40 -3.99 -9.42
CA ILE A 97 -4.04 -3.39 -8.23
C ILE A 97 -5.57 -3.43 -8.37
N ILE A 98 -6.11 -3.10 -9.55
CA ILE A 98 -7.56 -3.13 -9.80
C ILE A 98 -8.12 -4.54 -9.63
N VAL A 99 -7.41 -5.58 -10.10
CA VAL A 99 -7.82 -6.97 -9.94
C VAL A 99 -7.79 -7.39 -8.46
N LEU A 100 -6.77 -7.01 -7.70
CA LEU A 100 -6.68 -7.29 -6.26
C LEU A 100 -7.85 -6.66 -5.48
N VAL A 101 -8.06 -5.35 -5.64
CA VAL A 101 -9.15 -4.62 -4.98
C VAL A 101 -10.52 -5.17 -5.41
N GLY A 102 -10.69 -5.47 -6.70
CA GLY A 102 -11.91 -6.06 -7.24
C GLY A 102 -12.18 -7.46 -6.69
N THR A 103 -11.15 -8.28 -6.49
CA THR A 103 -11.29 -9.62 -5.91
C THR A 103 -11.74 -9.53 -4.46
N ILE A 104 -11.09 -8.71 -3.64
CA ILE A 104 -11.47 -8.51 -2.23
C ILE A 104 -12.91 -8.00 -2.13
N GLY A 105 -13.25 -6.96 -2.90
CA GLY A 105 -14.60 -6.40 -2.93
C GLY A 105 -15.65 -7.40 -3.41
N GLY A 106 -15.31 -8.19 -4.44
CA GLY A 106 -16.17 -9.24 -4.98
C GLY A 106 -16.46 -10.35 -3.98
N CYS A 107 -15.44 -10.83 -3.25
CA CYS A 107 -15.60 -11.83 -2.20
C CYS A 107 -16.58 -11.35 -1.12
N PHE A 108 -16.39 -10.13 -0.59
CA PHE A 108 -17.31 -9.59 0.42
C PHE A 108 -18.73 -9.35 -0.11
N LEU A 109 -18.87 -8.88 -1.36
CA LEU A 109 -20.19 -8.71 -1.96
C LEU A 109 -20.92 -10.03 -2.11
N LEU A 110 -20.23 -11.08 -2.55
CA LEU A 110 -20.81 -12.43 -2.66
C LEU A 110 -21.25 -12.96 -1.30
N GLU A 111 -20.41 -12.83 -0.26
CA GLU A 111 -20.79 -13.21 1.11
C GLU A 111 -22.05 -12.49 1.58
N ILE A 112 -22.16 -11.18 1.34
CA ILE A 112 -23.33 -10.38 1.75
C ILE A 112 -24.59 -10.79 0.99
N VAL A 113 -24.48 -11.06 -0.32
CA VAL A 113 -25.63 -11.47 -1.14
C VAL A 113 -26.11 -12.87 -0.77
N LEU A 114 -25.18 -13.80 -0.52
CA LEU A 114 -25.51 -15.18 -0.14
C LEU A 114 -25.97 -15.28 1.33
N SER A 115 -25.57 -14.35 2.19
CA SER A 115 -26.01 -14.26 3.58
C SER A 115 -27.44 -13.73 3.74
N ARG A 116 -28.11 -13.31 2.66
CA ARG A 116 -29.53 -12.96 2.63
C ARG A 116 -30.38 -14.14 2.17
#